data_AF-A0A497QA77-F1
#
_entry.id   AF-A0A497QA77-F1
#
_cell.length_a   1.000
_cell.length_b   1.000
_cell.length_c   1.000
_cell.angle_alpha   90.00
_cell.angle_beta   90.00
_cell.angle_gamma   90.00
#
_symmetry.space_group_name_H-M   'P 1'
#
loop_
_entity.id
_entity.type
_entity.pdbx_description
1 polymer ?
#
loop_
_entity_poly.entity_id
_entity_poly.type
_entity_poly.pdbx_seq_one_letter_code
_entity_poly.pdbx_strand_id
1 'polypeptide(L)'
;MVGQLFLIVGNSGSGKDTILSMIKKYWPKNKPKIIIPRRYITRKKHPSENFHAISRQRFQRMKSQGKFSLTWESYGNYYGVSSKLNKWLEKGYWVLVNVSRSIIPSCKEQYSGCKVIYIHVPFKILENRIQKRGREKQNEQAYFERLKRAQENYILEKADITIDNSDNIEKAVEQVINFLYQY
;
A
#
# COMPACT_ATOMS: atom_id res chain seq x y z
N MET A 1 7.96 -22.53 -8.57
CA MET A 1 8.52 -21.16 -8.64
C MET A 1 8.07 -20.40 -7.40
N VAL A 2 8.98 -19.71 -6.70
CA VAL A 2 8.64 -18.89 -5.52
C VAL A 2 7.92 -17.62 -6.01
N GLY A 3 6.90 -17.18 -5.28
CA GLY A 3 6.09 -16.01 -5.61
C GLY A 3 6.83 -14.70 -5.38
N GLN A 4 6.33 -13.62 -5.99
CA GLN A 4 6.95 -12.30 -5.96
C GLN A 4 6.18 -11.33 -5.07
N LEU A 5 6.89 -10.62 -4.19
CA LEU A 5 6.33 -9.56 -3.34
C LEU A 5 6.53 -8.20 -3.98
N PHE A 6 5.45 -7.44 -4.10
CA PHE A 6 5.43 -6.06 -4.59
C PHE A 6 4.89 -5.12 -3.52
N LEU A 7 5.68 -4.12 -3.14
CA LEU A 7 5.32 -3.07 -2.21
C LEU A 7 4.78 -1.88 -2.99
N ILE A 8 3.49 -1.58 -2.81
CA ILE A 8 2.86 -0.40 -3.40
C ILE A 8 2.95 0.74 -2.39
N VAL A 9 3.71 1.77 -2.75
CA VAL A 9 4.09 2.87 -1.86
C VAL A 9 3.61 4.19 -2.42
N GLY A 10 3.31 5.16 -1.56
CA GLY A 10 3.06 6.54 -1.97
C GLY A 10 2.16 7.29 -1.01
N ASN A 11 1.92 8.58 -1.27
CA ASN A 11 1.16 9.43 -0.36
C ASN A 11 -0.33 9.05 -0.28
N SER A 12 -0.96 9.33 0.85
CA SER A 12 -2.39 9.08 1.01
C SER A 12 -3.18 10.02 0.11
N GLY A 13 -3.78 9.50 -0.96
CA GLY A 13 -4.35 10.33 -2.03
C GLY A 13 -3.79 9.99 -3.42
N SER A 14 -2.66 9.27 -3.47
CA SER A 14 -1.99 8.93 -4.73
C SER A 14 -2.71 7.89 -5.60
N GLY A 15 -3.82 7.31 -5.13
CA GLY A 15 -4.63 6.37 -5.92
C GLY A 15 -4.28 4.88 -5.79
N LYS A 16 -3.34 4.51 -4.91
CA LYS A 16 -2.91 3.12 -4.67
C LYS A 16 -4.06 2.11 -4.56
N ASP A 17 -5.07 2.40 -3.73
CA ASP A 17 -6.18 1.46 -3.51
C ASP A 17 -7.03 1.29 -4.77
N THR A 18 -7.23 2.35 -5.56
CA THR A 18 -7.92 2.30 -6.85
C THR A 18 -7.13 1.46 -7.86
N ILE A 19 -5.82 1.72 -7.99
CA ILE A 19 -4.92 0.96 -8.86
C ILE A 19 -4.95 -0.52 -8.51
N LEU A 20 -4.78 -0.85 -7.22
CA LEU A 20 -4.84 -2.23 -6.73
C LEU A 20 -6.20 -2.90 -7.03
N SER A 21 -7.30 -2.17 -6.85
CA SER A 21 -8.64 -2.69 -7.17
C SER A 21 -8.80 -2.98 -8.66
N MET A 22 -8.29 -2.10 -9.53
CA MET A 22 -8.35 -2.27 -10.99
C MET A 22 -7.45 -3.43 -11.44
N ILE A 23 -6.22 -3.52 -10.94
CA ILE A 23 -5.33 -4.67 -11.20
C ILE A 23 -6.04 -5.97 -10.85
N LYS A 24 -6.65 -6.06 -9.67
CA LYS A 24 -7.39 -7.27 -9.27
C LYS A 24 -8.53 -7.62 -10.21
N LYS A 25 -9.24 -6.61 -10.71
CA LYS A 25 -10.41 -6.77 -11.59
C LYS A 25 -10.00 -7.23 -12.99
N TYR A 26 -8.89 -6.71 -13.52
CA TYR A 26 -8.44 -6.93 -14.89
C TYR A 26 -7.27 -7.90 -15.01
N TRP A 27 -6.85 -8.54 -13.92
CA TRP A 27 -5.71 -9.46 -13.93
C TRP A 27 -5.99 -10.68 -14.83
N PRO A 28 -5.12 -10.97 -15.82
CA PRO A 28 -5.33 -12.11 -16.71
C PRO A 28 -5.26 -13.45 -15.98
N LYS A 29 -6.16 -14.38 -16.35
CA LYS A 29 -6.22 -15.73 -15.75
C LYS A 29 -5.03 -16.62 -16.09
N ASN A 30 -4.32 -16.31 -17.19
CA ASN A 30 -3.13 -17.03 -17.65
C ASN A 30 -1.82 -16.54 -16.99
N LYS A 31 -1.89 -15.56 -16.08
CA LYS A 31 -0.75 -15.06 -15.30
C LYS A 31 -0.76 -15.65 -13.88
N PRO A 32 0.37 -15.60 -13.14
CA PRO A 32 0.40 -16.02 -11.74
C PRO A 32 -0.70 -15.35 -10.94
N LYS A 33 -1.32 -16.08 -10.01
CA LYS A 33 -2.41 -15.54 -9.20
C LYS A 33 -1.93 -14.36 -8.37
N ILE A 34 -2.64 -13.23 -8.46
CA ILE A 34 -2.40 -12.06 -7.62
C ILE A 34 -3.22 -12.14 -6.32
N ILE A 35 -2.56 -11.83 -5.21
CA ILE A 35 -3.17 -11.58 -3.90
C ILE A 35 -2.89 -10.14 -3.47
N ILE A 36 -3.95 -9.43 -3.10
CA ILE A 36 -3.86 -8.09 -2.48
C ILE A 36 -4.42 -8.22 -1.07
N PRO A 37 -3.56 -8.40 -0.05
CA PRO A 37 -4.03 -8.58 1.31
C PRO A 37 -4.65 -7.31 1.87
N ARG A 38 -5.74 -7.47 2.60
CA ARG A 38 -6.25 -6.42 3.49
C ARG A 38 -5.29 -6.27 4.67
N ARG A 39 -4.95 -5.02 4.97
CA ARG A 39 -4.18 -4.68 6.18
C ARG A 39 -5.05 -4.76 7.42
N TYR A 40 -4.42 -5.01 8.55
CA TYR A 40 -4.98 -4.78 9.88
C TYR A 40 -4.47 -3.43 10.37
N ILE A 41 -5.37 -2.52 10.78
CA ILE A 41 -4.98 -1.15 11.13
C ILE A 41 -5.68 -0.73 12.42
N THR A 42 -4.95 -0.07 13.32
CA THR A 42 -5.47 0.38 14.63
C THR A 42 -6.21 1.71 14.60
N ARG A 43 -7.18 1.84 13.69
CA ARG A 43 -8.07 2.99 13.59
C ARG A 43 -9.46 2.59 13.14
N LYS A 44 -10.42 3.50 13.31
CA LYS A 44 -11.79 3.34 12.80
C LYS A 44 -11.78 3.13 11.29
N LYS A 45 -12.66 2.26 10.81
CA LYS A 45 -12.83 1.99 9.37
C LYS A 45 -13.33 3.25 8.68
N HIS A 46 -12.85 3.49 7.47
CA HIS A 46 -13.36 4.56 6.60
C HIS A 46 -13.86 3.93 5.28
N PRO A 47 -15.03 4.33 4.74
CA PRO A 47 -15.62 3.70 3.54
C PRO A 47 -14.67 3.67 2.33
N SER A 48 -13.82 4.67 2.20
CA SER A 48 -12.87 4.79 1.09
C SER A 48 -11.65 3.85 1.17
N GLU A 49 -11.51 3.02 2.21
CA GLU A 49 -10.37 2.10 2.36
C GLU A 49 -10.81 0.71 2.80
N ASN A 50 -10.22 -0.32 2.18
CA ASN A 50 -10.54 -1.71 2.50
C ASN A 50 -9.49 -2.32 3.43
N PHE A 51 -9.75 -2.31 4.73
CA PHE A 51 -8.87 -2.89 5.76
C PHE A 51 -9.67 -3.47 6.95
N HIS A 52 -8.99 -4.27 7.77
CA HIS A 52 -9.51 -4.77 9.04
C HIS A 52 -9.20 -3.77 10.15
N ALA A 53 -10.20 -3.04 10.62
CA ALA A 53 -10.08 -2.17 11.79
C ALA A 53 -10.01 -3.03 13.07
N ILE A 54 -8.97 -2.86 13.89
CA ILE A 54 -8.80 -3.57 15.17
C ILE A 54 -8.30 -2.62 16.26
N SER A 55 -8.48 -2.97 17.53
CA SER A 55 -7.90 -2.20 18.63
C SER A 55 -6.38 -2.37 18.72
N ARG A 56 -5.69 -1.42 19.36
CA ARG A 56 -4.25 -1.54 19.65
C ARG A 56 -3.94 -2.80 20.47
N GLN A 57 -4.74 -3.09 21.50
CA GLN A 57 -4.57 -4.29 22.33
C GLN A 57 -4.69 -5.58 21.51
N ARG A 58 -5.70 -5.67 20.62
CA ARG A 58 -5.86 -6.82 19.72
C ARG A 58 -4.69 -6.93 18.74
N PHE A 59 -4.21 -5.81 18.21
CA PHE A 59 -3.04 -5.80 17.33
C PHE A 59 -1.81 -6.38 18.04
N GLN A 60 -1.50 -5.91 19.25
CA GLN A 60 -0.35 -6.40 20.01
C GLN A 60 -0.46 -7.90 20.33
N ARG A 61 -1.64 -8.37 20.74
CA ARG A 61 -1.89 -9.81 20.94
C ARG A 61 -1.70 -10.62 19.66
N MET A 62 -2.17 -10.13 18.53
CA MET A 62 -1.97 -10.80 17.24
C MET A 62 -0.49 -10.81 16.83
N LYS A 63 0.23 -9.72 17.10
CA LYS A 63 1.67 -9.60 16.85
C LYS A 63 2.46 -10.62 17.69
N SER A 64 2.20 -10.72 18.99
CA SER A 64 2.88 -11.69 19.88
C SER A 64 2.60 -13.14 19.51
N GLN A 65 1.46 -13.41 18.87
CA GLN A 65 1.08 -14.74 18.36
C GLN A 65 1.59 -15.03 16.93
N GLY A 66 2.50 -14.22 16.38
CA GLY A 66 3.07 -14.43 15.04
C GLY A 66 2.04 -14.34 13.91
N LYS A 67 0.95 -13.58 14.09
CA LYS A 67 -0.12 -13.49 13.08
C LYS A 67 0.18 -12.53 11.92
N PHE A 68 1.31 -11.82 11.96
CA PHE A 68 1.72 -10.87 10.93
C PHE A 68 3.08 -11.23 10.33
N SER A 69 3.18 -11.12 9.00
CA SER A 69 4.44 -11.18 8.25
C SER A 69 5.15 -9.83 8.21
N LEU A 70 4.37 -8.74 8.16
CA LEU A 70 4.87 -7.37 8.14
C LEU A 70 4.11 -6.55 9.18
N THR A 71 4.83 -5.73 9.95
CA THR A 71 4.22 -4.76 10.87
C THR A 71 5.00 -3.45 10.86
N TRP A 72 4.29 -2.32 10.79
CA TRP A 72 4.90 -1.00 10.93
C TRP A 72 3.97 -0.06 11.70
N GLU A 73 4.55 1.04 12.19
CA GLU A 73 3.81 2.18 12.69
C GLU A 73 3.84 3.31 11.67
N SER A 74 2.74 4.05 11.57
CA SER A 74 2.67 5.28 10.80
C SER A 74 1.62 6.19 11.42
N TYR A 75 2.03 7.40 11.79
CA TYR A 75 1.16 8.46 12.32
C TYR A 75 0.25 7.97 13.46
N GLY A 76 0.83 7.34 14.48
CA GLY A 76 0.10 6.85 15.65
C GLY A 76 -0.84 5.68 15.37
N ASN A 77 -0.66 4.95 14.27
CA ASN A 77 -1.42 3.74 13.97
C ASN A 77 -0.49 2.58 13.66
N TYR A 78 -0.81 1.40 14.19
CA TYR A 78 -0.16 0.16 13.82
C TYR A 78 -0.82 -0.46 12.59
N TYR A 79 0.01 -1.01 11.72
CA TYR A 79 -0.38 -1.66 10.49
C TYR A 79 0.24 -3.05 10.45
N GLY A 80 -0.53 -4.03 9.99
CA GLY A 80 -0.13 -5.42 9.94
C GLY A 80 -0.62 -6.11 8.67
N VAL A 81 0.21 -6.97 8.09
CA VAL A 81 -0.15 -7.86 6.98
C VAL A 81 -0.05 -9.30 7.47
N SER A 82 -1.09 -10.09 7.26
CA SER A 82 -1.20 -11.44 7.81
C SER A 82 -0.02 -12.33 7.43
N SER A 83 0.37 -13.22 8.35
CA SER A 83 1.37 -14.27 8.11
C SER A 83 1.02 -15.24 6.96
N LYS A 84 -0.23 -15.21 6.48
CA LYS A 84 -0.63 -15.86 5.23
C LYS A 84 0.15 -15.38 4.00
N LEU A 85 0.80 -14.21 4.07
CA LEU A 85 1.68 -13.70 3.02
C LEU A 85 2.74 -14.74 2.62
N ASN A 86 3.42 -15.35 3.60
CA ASN A 86 4.45 -16.35 3.32
C ASN A 86 3.87 -17.54 2.55
N LYS A 87 2.69 -18.04 2.97
CA LYS A 87 1.99 -19.13 2.29
C LYS A 87 1.56 -18.80 0.86
N TRP A 88 1.32 -17.52 0.54
CA TRP A 88 1.02 -17.13 -0.84
C TRP A 88 2.29 -17.11 -1.69
N LEU A 89 3.39 -16.58 -1.14
CA LEU A 89 4.68 -16.59 -1.83
C LEU A 89 5.18 -18.03 -2.07
N GLU A 90 5.06 -18.92 -1.08
CA GLU A 90 5.39 -20.35 -1.22
C GLU A 90 4.59 -21.04 -2.34
N LYS A 91 3.36 -20.59 -2.60
CA LYS A 91 2.49 -21.09 -3.68
C LYS A 91 2.80 -20.50 -5.05
N GLY A 92 3.84 -19.68 -5.19
CA GLY A 92 4.15 -18.99 -6.44
C GLY A 92 3.22 -17.81 -6.75
N TYR A 93 2.41 -17.34 -5.79
CA TYR A 93 1.49 -16.21 -6.02
C TYR A 93 2.22 -14.89 -5.94
N TRP A 94 1.74 -13.92 -6.71
CA TRP A 94 2.22 -12.55 -6.62
C TRP A 94 1.42 -11.81 -5.57
N VAL A 95 2.12 -11.11 -4.67
CA VAL A 95 1.48 -10.42 -3.55
C VAL A 95 1.75 -8.93 -3.67
N LEU A 96 0.70 -8.13 -3.85
CA LEU A 96 0.80 -6.67 -3.93
C LEU A 96 0.29 -6.06 -2.63
N VAL A 97 1.18 -5.42 -1.88
CA VAL A 97 0.89 -4.91 -0.53
C VAL A 97 0.97 -3.39 -0.52
N ASN A 98 -0.13 -2.71 -0.20
CA ASN A 98 -0.14 -1.27 0.05
C ASN A 98 0.57 -0.98 1.38
N VAL A 99 1.74 -0.36 1.39
CA VAL A 99 2.54 -0.12 2.60
C VAL A 99 2.98 1.33 2.75
N SER A 100 3.50 1.68 3.94
CA SER A 100 4.23 2.93 4.17
C SER A 100 5.66 2.83 3.66
N ARG A 101 6.33 3.96 3.44
CA ARG A 101 7.77 4.00 3.14
C ARG A 101 8.61 3.43 4.27
N SER A 102 8.15 3.57 5.52
CA SER A 102 8.89 3.16 6.71
C SER A 102 9.15 1.65 6.82
N ILE A 103 8.32 0.78 6.22
CA ILE A 103 8.55 -0.68 6.25
C ILE A 103 9.56 -1.15 5.18
N ILE A 104 9.86 -0.33 4.17
CA ILE A 104 10.64 -0.78 3.00
C ILE A 104 11.98 -1.43 3.39
N PRO A 105 12.81 -0.84 4.27
CA PRO A 105 14.10 -1.44 4.64
C PRO A 105 13.93 -2.83 5.26
N SER A 106 13.12 -2.92 6.33
CA SER A 106 12.84 -4.19 7.01
C SER A 106 12.20 -5.24 6.09
N CYS A 107 11.37 -4.81 5.13
CA CYS A 107 10.77 -5.72 4.17
C CYS A 107 11.80 -6.25 3.16
N LYS A 108 12.76 -5.42 2.73
CA LYS A 108 13.85 -5.85 1.84
C LYS A 108 14.81 -6.82 2.53
N GLU A 109 15.04 -6.67 3.83
CA GLU A 109 15.80 -7.61 4.65
C GLU A 109 15.09 -8.97 4.77
N GLN A 110 13.79 -8.95 5.05
CA GLN A 110 13.00 -10.17 5.27
C GLN A 110 12.62 -10.90 3.97
N TYR A 111 12.41 -10.15 2.88
CA TYR A 111 11.97 -10.68 1.58
C TYR A 111 12.95 -10.21 0.50
N SER A 112 14.09 -10.90 0.41
CA SER A 112 15.10 -10.66 -0.62
C SER A 112 14.45 -10.70 -2.01
N GLY A 113 14.57 -9.61 -2.76
CA GLY A 113 13.97 -9.48 -4.09
C GLY A 113 12.59 -8.85 -4.14
N CYS A 114 12.00 -8.41 -3.01
CA CYS A 114 10.76 -7.64 -3.06
C CYS A 114 10.95 -6.35 -3.88
N LYS A 115 9.91 -5.98 -4.65
CA LYS A 115 9.94 -4.84 -5.58
C LYS A 115 9.10 -3.69 -5.08
N VAL A 116 9.61 -2.48 -5.16
CA VAL A 116 8.96 -1.26 -4.67
C VAL A 116 8.41 -0.47 -5.85
N ILE A 117 7.08 -0.32 -5.88
CA ILE A 117 6.36 0.46 -6.87
C ILE A 117 5.88 1.74 -6.19
N TYR A 118 6.46 2.88 -6.56
CA TYR A 118 6.07 4.17 -6.03
C TYR A 118 4.98 4.80 -6.91
N ILE A 119 3.78 5.00 -6.34
CA ILE A 119 2.71 5.76 -6.98
C ILE A 119 2.83 7.22 -6.56
N HIS A 120 3.29 8.04 -7.51
CA HIS A 120 3.50 9.46 -7.37
C HIS A 120 2.31 10.27 -7.91
N VAL A 121 2.06 11.43 -7.31
CA VAL A 121 1.10 12.43 -7.79
C VAL A 121 1.63 13.81 -7.37
N PRO A 122 1.61 14.83 -8.24
CA PRO A 122 1.96 16.20 -7.90
C PRO A 122 1.19 16.72 -6.69
N PHE A 123 1.87 17.50 -5.83
CA PHE A 123 1.31 17.91 -4.53
C PHE A 123 -0.03 18.66 -4.67
N LYS A 124 -0.13 19.58 -5.64
CA LYS A 124 -1.36 20.33 -5.91
C LYS A 124 -2.56 19.43 -6.26
N ILE A 125 -2.32 18.35 -7.01
CA ILE A 125 -3.36 17.37 -7.34
C ILE A 125 -3.70 16.54 -6.10
N LEU A 126 -2.70 16.16 -5.32
CA LEU A 126 -2.89 15.39 -4.09
C LEU A 126 -3.72 16.16 -3.05
N GLU A 127 -3.43 17.45 -2.86
CA GLU A 127 -4.19 18.34 -1.98
C GLU A 127 -5.68 18.37 -2.36
N ASN A 128 -5.99 18.64 -3.63
CA ASN A 128 -7.35 18.61 -4.16
C ASN A 128 -8.04 17.25 -3.92
N ARG A 129 -7.30 16.13 -4.08
CA ARG A 129 -7.82 14.78 -3.82
C ARG A 129 -8.04 14.52 -2.32
N ILE A 130 -7.23 15.08 -1.43
CA ILE A 130 -7.41 14.98 0.02
C ILE A 130 -8.67 15.74 0.43
N GLN A 131 -8.81 17.00 -0.01
CA GLN A 131 -9.99 17.83 0.25
C GLN A 131 -11.28 17.16 -0.22
N LYS A 132 -11.35 16.71 -1.48
CA LYS A 132 -12.55 16.06 -2.05
C LYS A 132 -12.99 14.81 -1.30
N ARG A 133 -12.06 14.03 -0.73
CA ARG A 133 -12.39 12.83 0.06
C ARG A 133 -13.03 13.16 1.40
N GLY A 134 -12.75 14.35 1.94
CA GLY A 134 -13.41 14.90 3.12
C GLY A 134 -13.27 14.10 4.41
N ARG A 135 -12.26 13.23 4.55
CA ARG A 135 -12.08 12.42 5.78
C ARG A 135 -11.76 13.30 6.99
N GLU A 136 -11.13 14.44 6.72
CA GLU A 136 -10.68 15.43 7.68
C GLU A 136 -11.65 16.63 7.78
N LYS A 137 -12.85 16.58 7.19
CA LYS A 137 -13.80 17.71 7.17
C LYS A 137 -14.16 18.27 8.55
N GLN A 138 -14.08 17.44 9.60
CA GLN A 138 -14.38 17.83 10.98
C GLN A 138 -13.11 18.02 11.82
N ASN A 139 -11.91 17.96 11.22
CA ASN A 139 -10.64 18.09 11.92
C ASN A 139 -9.59 18.73 10.99
N GLU A 140 -9.56 20.06 11.01
CA GLU A 140 -8.66 20.88 10.21
C GLU A 140 -7.17 20.62 10.50
N GLN A 141 -6.82 20.39 11.78
CA GLN A 141 -5.47 20.02 12.16
C GLN A 141 -5.02 18.72 11.48
N ALA A 142 -5.88 17.70 11.45
CA ALA A 142 -5.60 16.45 10.76
C ALA A 142 -5.43 16.63 9.23
N TYR A 143 -6.13 17.60 8.63
CA TYR A 143 -5.96 17.96 7.23
C TYR A 143 -4.55 18.54 6.97
N PHE A 144 -4.14 19.57 7.72
CA PHE A 144 -2.82 20.19 7.55
C PHE A 144 -1.67 19.23 7.86
N GLU A 145 -1.79 18.40 8.90
CA GLU A 145 -0.82 17.34 9.16
C GLU A 145 -0.66 16.41 7.97
N ARG A 146 -1.77 16.06 7.30
CA ARG A 146 -1.73 15.17 6.14
C ARG A 146 -1.10 15.82 4.92
N LEU A 147 -1.29 17.12 4.73
CA LEU A 147 -0.58 17.89 3.69
C LEU A 147 0.91 17.97 3.97
N LYS A 148 1.30 18.35 5.19
CA LYS A 148 2.71 18.41 5.60
C LYS A 148 3.42 17.09 5.35
N ARG A 149 2.81 15.98 5.79
CA ARG A 149 3.31 14.61 5.55
C ARG A 149 3.50 14.31 4.07
N ALA A 150 2.58 14.77 3.22
CA ALA A 150 2.68 14.54 1.78
C ALA A 150 3.82 15.33 1.13
N GLN A 151 4.09 16.55 1.60
CA GLN A 151 5.24 17.34 1.15
C GLN A 151 6.56 16.69 1.61
N GLU A 152 6.67 16.32 2.89
CA GLU A 152 7.85 15.64 3.43
C GLU A 152 8.17 14.33 2.71
N ASN A 153 7.13 13.61 2.27
CA ASN A 153 7.25 12.32 1.60
C ASN A 153 7.01 12.41 0.09
N TYR A 154 7.44 13.49 -0.55
CA TYR A 154 7.23 13.72 -1.98
C TYR A 154 8.11 12.82 -2.86
N ILE A 155 9.36 12.57 -2.45
CA ILE A 155 10.35 11.79 -3.20
C ILE A 155 10.52 10.40 -2.54
N LEU A 156 10.78 9.38 -3.37
CA LEU A 156 11.23 8.07 -2.90
C LEU A 156 12.36 7.58 -3.82
N GLU A 157 13.61 7.80 -3.40
CA GLU A 157 14.78 7.59 -4.26
C GLU A 157 15.01 6.12 -4.67
N LYS A 158 14.71 5.17 -3.78
CA LYS A 158 15.04 3.74 -3.96
C LYS A 158 13.85 2.86 -4.36
N ALA A 159 12.93 3.41 -5.16
CA ALA A 159 11.87 2.62 -5.78
C ALA A 159 12.39 1.86 -7.02
N ASP A 160 11.88 0.66 -7.27
CA ASP A 160 12.19 -0.10 -8.49
C ASP A 160 11.49 0.52 -9.72
N ILE A 161 10.33 1.17 -9.50
CA ILE A 161 9.65 1.99 -10.50
C ILE A 161 8.87 3.12 -9.82
N THR A 162 8.83 4.29 -10.46
CA THR A 162 7.92 5.38 -10.09
C THR A 162 6.89 5.57 -11.18
N ILE A 163 5.61 5.59 -10.80
CA ILE A 163 4.46 5.70 -11.70
C ILE A 163 3.72 6.99 -11.35
N ASP A 164 3.58 7.87 -12.33
CA ASP A 164 2.78 9.06 -12.19
C ASP A 164 1.29 8.73 -12.35
N ASN A 165 0.49 9.15 -11.38
CA ASN A 165 -0.97 9.04 -11.39
C ASN A 165 -1.64 10.43 -11.27
N SER A 166 -1.02 11.45 -11.86
CA SER A 166 -1.53 12.81 -12.03
C SER A 166 -2.81 12.84 -12.86
N ASP A 167 -2.82 12.13 -13.99
CA ASP A 167 -3.86 12.19 -15.02
C ASP A 167 -4.79 10.96 -15.02
N ASN A 168 -4.58 10.06 -15.98
CA ASN A 168 -5.45 8.94 -16.28
C ASN A 168 -5.06 7.70 -15.45
N ILE A 169 -6.01 7.20 -14.66
CA ILE A 169 -5.81 6.07 -13.75
C ILE A 169 -5.57 4.75 -14.50
N GLU A 170 -6.19 4.56 -15.67
CA GLU A 170 -5.99 3.38 -16.52
C GLU A 170 -4.54 3.30 -17.01
N LYS A 171 -3.92 4.41 -17.42
CA LYS A 171 -2.49 4.47 -17.80
C LYS A 171 -1.58 4.07 -16.64
N ALA A 172 -1.87 4.57 -15.43
CA ALA A 172 -1.10 4.19 -14.24
C ALA A 172 -1.25 2.69 -13.93
N VAL A 173 -2.46 2.12 -14.09
CA VAL A 173 -2.71 0.67 -13.93
C VAL A 173 -1.94 -0.14 -14.95
N GLU A 174 -1.96 0.26 -16.22
CA GLU A 174 -1.22 -0.39 -17.31
C GLU A 174 0.29 -0.40 -17.02
N GLN A 175 0.86 0.73 -16.60
CA GLN A 175 2.28 0.80 -16.23
C GLN A 175 2.62 -0.15 -15.08
N VAL A 176 1.77 -0.25 -14.04
CA VAL A 176 1.98 -1.24 -12.98
C VAL A 176 1.98 -2.64 -13.58
N ILE A 177 0.96 -3.00 -14.36
CA ILE A 177 0.81 -4.34 -14.94
C ILE A 177 2.02 -4.70 -15.81
N ASN A 178 2.48 -3.79 -16.66
CA ASN A 178 3.65 -3.99 -17.51
C ASN A 178 4.93 -4.21 -16.69
N PHE A 179 5.10 -3.48 -15.59
CA PHE A 179 6.21 -3.71 -14.66
C PHE A 179 6.11 -5.07 -13.98
N LEU A 180 4.91 -5.49 -13.55
CA LEU A 180 4.71 -6.80 -12.94
C LEU A 180 5.12 -7.94 -13.90
N TYR A 181 4.84 -7.81 -15.20
CA TYR A 181 5.17 -8.82 -16.22
C TYR A 181 6.66 -9.01 -16.51
N GLN A 182 7.54 -8.20 -15.93
CA GLN A 182 8.99 -8.36 -16.05
C GLN A 182 9.52 -9.48 -15.14
N TYR A 183 8.66 -10.07 -14.31
CA TYR A 183 8.94 -11.14 -13.34
C TYR A 183 8.03 -12.34 -13.61
#